data_AF-A0A2J5PHA5-F1
#
_entry.id   AF-A0A2J5PHA5-F1
#
_cell.length_a   1.000
_cell.length_b   1.000
_cell.length_c   1.000
_cell.angle_alpha   90.00
_cell.angle_beta   90.00
_cell.angle_gamma   90.00
#
_symmetry.space_group_name_H-M   'P 1'
#
loop_
_entity.id
_entity.type
_entity.pdbx_description
1 polymer ?
#
loop_
_entity_poly.entity_id
_entity_poly.type
_entity_poly.pdbx_seq_one_letter_code
_entity_poly.pdbx_strand_id
1 'polypeptide(L)'
;MSQTIDKINSCYPLFEQDEYQELFHNKRQLEEAHDAQRVQEVFTWTTTAEYEALNFQREALTVDPAKACQPLGAVLCSLGFANTLPYVHGSQGCVAYFRTYFNRHFKEPIACVSDSMTEDAAVFGGNNNMNLGLQNASALYKPEIIAVSTTCMAEVIGDDLQAFIANAKKDGFVDSSIAVPHAHTPSFIGSHVTGWDNMFEGFAKTFTSDYQGQPGKLQKLNLVTGFETYLGNFRVLKRMMKQMAVPCSLLSDPSEVLDTPADGHYRMYSGGTTQQEMK
;
A
#
# COMPACT_ATOMS: atom_id res chain seq x y z
N MET A 1 4.31 34.03 25.27
CA MET A 1 3.45 33.15 24.45
C MET A 1 2.02 33.51 24.75
N SER A 2 1.51 34.49 24.03
CA SER A 2 0.16 34.98 24.26
C SER A 2 -0.84 34.16 23.42
N GLN A 3 -1.93 33.75 24.05
CA GLN A 3 -3.12 33.26 23.37
C GLN A 3 -4.27 34.07 23.93
N THR A 4 -5.19 34.50 23.06
CA THR A 4 -6.46 35.07 23.53
C THR A 4 -7.43 33.91 23.70
N ILE A 5 -8.03 33.74 24.89
CA ILE A 5 -8.87 32.57 25.19
C ILE A 5 -10.03 32.41 24.20
N ASP A 6 -10.58 33.52 23.73
CA ASP A 6 -11.68 33.56 22.76
C ASP A 6 -11.22 33.37 21.30
N LYS A 7 -9.91 33.36 21.04
CA LYS A 7 -9.32 33.24 19.71
C LYS A 7 -7.94 32.58 19.77
N ILE A 8 -7.95 31.28 20.01
CA ILE A 8 -6.72 30.47 20.00
C ILE A 8 -6.21 30.35 18.56
N ASN A 9 -4.97 30.74 18.33
CA ASN A 9 -4.29 30.55 17.05
C ASN A 9 -3.54 29.20 17.06
N SER A 10 -3.77 28.36 16.05
CA SER A 10 -2.91 27.20 15.75
C SER A 10 -1.56 27.65 15.17
N CYS A 11 -0.65 26.72 14.86
CA CYS A 11 0.71 27.01 14.37
C CYS A 11 0.78 28.17 13.36
N TYR A 12 -0.11 28.21 12.37
CA TYR A 12 -0.42 29.40 11.59
C TYR A 12 -1.82 29.92 11.99
N PRO A 13 -1.98 31.21 12.41
CA PRO A 13 -0.99 32.28 12.38
C PRO A 13 -0.25 32.52 13.71
N LEU A 14 -0.22 31.57 14.66
CA LEU A 14 0.45 31.76 15.96
C LEU A 14 1.89 32.25 15.82
N PHE A 15 2.66 31.65 14.93
CA PHE A 15 4.06 31.98 14.73
C PHE A 15 4.30 33.28 13.94
N GLU A 16 3.26 33.93 13.44
CA GLU A 16 3.34 35.27 12.83
C GLU A 16 3.33 36.39 13.88
N GLN A 17 3.07 36.07 15.16
CA GLN A 17 3.13 37.05 16.23
C GLN A 17 4.56 37.53 16.46
N ASP A 18 4.70 38.80 16.84
CA ASP A 18 5.99 39.49 16.98
C ASP A 18 6.98 38.72 17.87
N GLU A 19 6.51 38.13 18.98
CA GLU A 19 7.38 37.37 19.89
C GLU A 19 8.01 36.14 19.23
N TYR A 20 7.33 35.52 18.26
CA TYR A 20 7.84 34.36 17.54
C TYR A 20 8.71 34.77 16.36
N GLN A 21 8.39 35.89 15.69
CA GLN A 21 9.25 36.45 14.65
C GLN A 21 10.61 36.90 15.22
N GLU A 22 10.61 37.53 16.40
CA GLU A 22 11.84 37.86 17.12
C GLU A 22 12.59 36.59 17.56
N LEU A 23 11.87 35.57 18.07
CA LEU A 23 12.47 34.29 18.43
C LEU A 23 13.15 33.61 17.23
N PHE A 24 12.53 33.61 16.06
CA PHE A 24 13.13 33.06 14.84
C PHE A 24 14.33 33.88 14.35
N HIS A 25 14.26 35.21 14.46
CA HIS A 25 15.40 36.08 14.13
C HIS A 25 16.62 35.76 15.01
N ASN A 26 16.41 35.62 16.33
CA ASN A 26 17.47 35.28 17.26
C ASN A 26 18.00 33.85 17.03
N LYS A 27 17.11 32.88 16.79
CA LYS A 27 17.50 31.50 16.48
C LYS A 27 18.35 31.43 15.21
N ARG A 28 18.00 32.20 14.16
CA ARG A 28 18.74 32.25 12.89
C ARG A 28 20.20 32.64 13.07
N GLN A 29 20.54 33.48 14.06
CA GLN A 29 21.92 33.86 14.36
C GLN A 29 22.77 32.68 14.84
N LEU A 30 22.14 31.58 15.28
CA LEU A 30 22.78 30.36 15.77
C LEU A 30 22.83 29.24 14.71
N GLU A 31 22.26 29.47 13.52
CA GLU A 31 22.12 28.44 12.47
C GLU A 31 23.19 28.51 11.38
N GLU A 32 24.11 29.49 11.45
CA GLU A 32 25.09 29.77 10.38
C GLU A 32 24.40 29.88 9.00
N ALA A 33 23.19 30.45 8.99
CA ALA A 33 22.36 30.50 7.80
C ALA A 33 23.04 31.32 6.69
N HIS A 34 23.03 30.80 5.46
CA HIS A 34 23.36 31.60 4.29
C HIS A 34 22.55 32.89 4.27
N ASP A 35 23.18 34.00 3.89
CA ASP A 35 22.52 35.30 3.83
C ASP A 35 21.38 35.30 2.80
N ALA A 36 20.42 36.21 2.99
CA ALA A 36 19.21 36.25 2.17
C ALA A 36 19.51 36.54 0.69
N GLN A 37 20.57 37.30 0.40
CA GLN A 37 20.98 37.58 -0.98
C GLN A 37 21.46 36.28 -1.64
N ARG A 38 22.33 35.50 -0.97
CA ARG A 38 22.83 34.23 -1.50
C ARG A 38 21.72 33.22 -1.72
N VAL A 39 20.75 33.12 -0.81
CA VAL A 39 19.58 32.25 -0.97
C VAL A 39 18.78 32.66 -2.21
N GLN A 40 18.53 33.96 -2.39
CA GLN A 40 17.80 34.48 -3.55
C GLN A 40 18.54 34.26 -4.87
N GLU A 41 19.87 34.41 -4.89
CA GLU A 41 20.72 34.14 -6.04
C GLU A 41 20.62 32.67 -6.47
N VAL A 42 20.80 31.73 -5.53
CA VAL A 42 20.73 30.30 -5.81
C VAL A 42 19.33 29.91 -6.26
N PHE A 43 18.29 30.39 -5.57
CA PHE A 43 16.90 30.16 -5.99
C PHE A 43 16.68 30.62 -7.44
N THR A 44 17.10 31.84 -7.78
CA THR A 44 16.96 32.38 -9.14
C THR A 44 17.70 31.49 -10.15
N TRP A 45 18.92 31.04 -9.82
CA TRP A 45 19.67 30.10 -10.66
C TRP A 45 18.91 28.79 -10.89
N THR A 46 18.26 28.22 -9.87
CA THR A 46 17.46 26.99 -10.02
C THR A 46 16.29 27.09 -10.99
N THR A 47 15.87 28.32 -11.36
CA THR A 47 14.78 28.55 -12.33
C THR A 47 15.27 28.73 -13.78
N THR A 48 16.58 28.68 -14.01
CA THR A 48 17.18 28.94 -15.32
C THR A 48 17.30 27.68 -16.18
N ALA A 49 17.40 27.88 -17.50
CA ALA A 49 17.70 26.81 -18.47
C ALA A 49 19.10 26.18 -18.26
N GLU A 50 20.05 26.95 -17.71
CA GLU A 50 21.37 26.43 -17.35
C GLU A 50 21.24 25.35 -16.26
N TYR A 51 20.50 25.65 -15.18
CA TYR A 51 20.25 24.69 -14.13
C TYR A 51 19.44 23.49 -14.63
N GLU A 52 18.44 23.73 -15.48
CA GLU A 52 17.68 22.65 -16.12
C GLU A 52 18.63 21.68 -16.86
N ALA A 53 19.56 22.18 -17.66
CA ALA A 53 20.50 21.34 -18.38
C ALA A 53 21.36 20.46 -17.45
N LEU A 54 21.80 20.99 -16.31
CA LEU A 54 22.52 20.23 -15.28
C LEU A 54 21.61 19.22 -14.57
N ASN A 55 20.38 19.63 -14.26
CA ASN A 55 19.38 18.81 -13.58
C ASN A 55 19.04 17.55 -14.39
N PHE A 56 18.91 17.68 -15.71
CA PHE A 56 18.63 16.56 -16.63
C PHE A 56 19.85 15.69 -16.95
N GLN A 57 21.06 16.07 -16.52
CA GLN A 57 22.26 15.22 -16.60
C GLN A 57 22.43 14.29 -15.40
N ARG A 58 21.51 14.29 -14.43
CA ARG A 58 21.59 13.39 -13.27
C ARG A 58 21.40 11.93 -13.69
N GLU A 59 22.31 11.07 -13.24
CA GLU A 59 22.25 9.62 -13.50
C GLU A 59 22.06 8.78 -12.22
N ALA A 60 22.33 9.36 -11.03
CA ALA A 60 22.31 8.64 -9.75
C ALA A 60 21.35 9.24 -8.72
N LEU A 61 21.29 10.57 -8.62
CA LEU A 61 20.42 11.26 -7.67
C LEU A 61 19.00 11.36 -8.21
N THR A 62 18.04 10.85 -7.44
CA THR A 62 16.60 11.12 -7.64
C THR A 62 16.11 12.12 -6.59
N VAL A 63 15.30 13.09 -7.01
CA VAL A 63 14.65 14.10 -6.15
C VAL A 63 13.17 14.09 -6.52
N ASP A 64 12.29 14.14 -5.53
CA ASP A 64 10.83 14.16 -5.68
C ASP A 64 10.26 13.10 -6.65
N PRO A 65 10.48 11.79 -6.37
CA PRO A 65 10.03 10.73 -7.26
C PRO A 65 8.50 10.69 -7.38
N ALA A 66 8.01 10.63 -8.61
CA ALA A 66 6.58 10.44 -8.91
C ALA A 66 6.20 8.95 -9.02
N LYS A 67 6.71 8.11 -8.12
CA LYS A 67 6.40 6.67 -8.02
C LYS A 67 6.57 6.16 -6.60
N ALA A 68 5.86 5.10 -6.25
CA ALA A 68 6.08 4.30 -5.05
C ALA A 68 6.60 2.90 -5.38
N CYS A 69 6.87 2.08 -4.36
CA CYS A 69 7.40 0.71 -4.51
C CYS A 69 6.31 -0.37 -4.64
N GLN A 70 6.69 -1.53 -5.17
CA GLN A 70 5.80 -2.65 -5.50
C GLN A 70 4.77 -3.05 -4.41
N PRO A 71 5.17 -3.36 -3.15
CA PRO A 71 4.23 -3.88 -2.16
C PRO A 71 3.07 -2.92 -1.82
N LEU A 72 3.21 -1.61 -2.09
CA LEU A 72 2.09 -0.68 -2.00
C LEU A 72 0.93 -1.10 -2.93
N GLY A 73 1.25 -1.49 -4.17
CA GLY A 73 0.26 -1.96 -5.12
C GLY A 73 -0.28 -3.35 -4.82
N ALA A 74 0.55 -4.24 -4.29
CA ALA A 74 0.10 -5.56 -3.85
C ALA A 74 -0.92 -5.46 -2.69
N VAL A 75 -0.68 -4.55 -1.75
CA VAL A 75 -1.65 -4.24 -0.68
C VAL A 75 -2.96 -3.74 -1.26
N LEU A 76 -2.93 -2.78 -2.19
CA LEU A 76 -4.16 -2.25 -2.80
C LEU A 76 -4.92 -3.32 -3.60
N CYS A 77 -4.23 -4.16 -4.36
CA CYS A 77 -4.84 -5.30 -5.07
C CYS A 77 -5.55 -6.24 -4.08
N SER A 78 -4.87 -6.56 -2.98
CA SER A 78 -5.37 -7.48 -1.95
C SER A 78 -6.62 -6.95 -1.24
N LEU A 79 -6.68 -5.64 -0.96
CA LEU A 79 -7.87 -4.99 -0.37
C LEU A 79 -9.12 -5.15 -1.24
N GLY A 80 -8.96 -5.41 -2.54
CA GLY A 80 -10.08 -5.58 -3.47
C GLY A 80 -10.77 -6.94 -3.42
N PHE A 81 -10.30 -7.88 -2.60
CA PHE A 81 -10.90 -9.20 -2.46
C PHE A 81 -11.68 -9.33 -1.15
N ALA A 82 -12.80 -10.06 -1.19
CA ALA A 82 -13.70 -10.22 -0.05
C ALA A 82 -12.98 -10.91 1.12
N ASN A 83 -13.22 -10.42 2.34
CA ASN A 83 -12.66 -10.98 3.60
C ASN A 83 -11.15 -11.28 3.51
N THR A 84 -10.41 -10.41 2.83
CA THR A 84 -8.98 -10.58 2.55
C THR A 84 -8.14 -9.66 3.42
N LEU A 85 -7.12 -10.22 4.05
CA LEU A 85 -6.11 -9.47 4.80
C LEU A 85 -4.83 -9.35 3.97
N PRO A 86 -4.46 -8.13 3.53
CA PRO A 86 -3.13 -7.89 2.99
C PRO A 86 -2.05 -8.18 4.04
N TYR A 87 -1.06 -8.97 3.64
CA TYR A 87 0.04 -9.40 4.47
C TYR A 87 1.34 -9.14 3.72
N VAL A 88 2.30 -8.44 4.34
CA VAL A 88 3.61 -8.20 3.73
C VAL A 88 4.68 -8.87 4.57
N HIS A 89 5.21 -9.97 4.03
CA HIS A 89 6.32 -10.71 4.59
C HIS A 89 7.60 -9.84 4.60
N GLY A 90 8.23 -9.70 5.76
CA GLY A 90 9.42 -8.89 5.93
C GLY A 90 9.30 -7.80 6.98
N SER A 91 9.91 -6.64 6.68
CA SER A 91 10.07 -5.57 7.67
C SER A 91 8.76 -4.81 7.94
N GLN A 92 8.39 -4.70 9.21
CA GLN A 92 7.15 -4.03 9.65
C GLN A 92 7.10 -2.52 9.32
N GLY A 93 8.25 -1.86 9.18
CA GLY A 93 8.31 -0.43 8.84
C GLY A 93 7.65 -0.12 7.50
N CYS A 94 7.76 -1.04 6.53
CA CYS A 94 7.10 -0.93 5.24
C CYS A 94 5.58 -0.86 5.38
N VAL A 95 4.99 -1.75 6.18
CA VAL A 95 3.54 -1.83 6.38
C VAL A 95 2.99 -0.57 7.07
N ALA A 96 3.74 -0.01 8.04
CA ALA A 96 3.37 1.27 8.65
C ALA A 96 3.28 2.40 7.60
N TYR A 97 4.25 2.46 6.67
CA TYR A 97 4.22 3.44 5.58
C TYR A 97 3.06 3.20 4.61
N PHE A 98 2.81 1.97 4.17
CA PHE A 98 1.74 1.68 3.21
C PHE A 98 0.36 2.04 3.77
N ARG A 99 0.09 1.64 5.02
CA ARG A 99 -1.16 2.00 5.72
C ARG A 99 -1.30 3.51 5.81
N THR A 100 -0.27 4.21 6.30
CA THR A 100 -0.29 5.67 6.46
C THR A 100 -0.48 6.40 5.12
N TYR A 101 0.16 5.90 4.05
CA TYR A 101 0.05 6.50 2.72
C TYR A 101 -1.39 6.45 2.21
N PHE A 102 -2.04 5.29 2.30
CA PHE A 102 -3.44 5.14 1.90
C PHE A 102 -4.42 5.79 2.89
N ASN A 103 -4.15 5.79 4.20
CA ASN A 103 -4.98 6.52 5.17
C ASN A 103 -5.03 8.01 4.81
N ARG A 104 -3.90 8.60 4.43
CA ARG A 104 -3.85 10.01 4.01
C ARG A 104 -4.57 10.27 2.70
N HIS A 105 -4.63 9.30 1.79
CA HIS A 105 -5.35 9.45 0.52
C HIS A 105 -6.86 9.30 0.70
N PHE A 106 -7.31 8.16 1.22
CA PHE A 106 -8.73 7.81 1.31
C PHE A 106 -9.44 8.38 2.54
N LYS A 107 -8.69 8.79 3.57
CA LYS A 107 -9.21 9.15 4.91
C LYS A 107 -9.93 8.00 5.63
N GLU A 108 -9.66 6.77 5.20
CA GLU A 108 -10.23 5.55 5.75
C GLU A 108 -9.18 4.70 6.47
N PRO A 109 -9.59 3.78 7.37
CA PRO A 109 -8.72 2.74 7.90
C PRO A 109 -8.15 1.86 6.79
N ILE A 110 -6.92 1.37 6.98
CA ILE A 110 -6.26 0.45 6.03
C ILE A 110 -5.69 -0.71 6.84
N ALA A 111 -6.29 -1.88 6.65
CA ALA A 111 -5.85 -3.13 7.26
C ALA A 111 -4.72 -3.75 6.44
N CYS A 112 -3.57 -3.98 7.09
CA CYS A 112 -2.43 -4.67 6.52
C CYS A 112 -1.52 -5.12 7.67
N VAL A 113 -0.97 -6.32 7.58
CA VAL A 113 -0.08 -6.89 8.62
C VAL A 113 1.31 -7.17 8.09
N SER A 114 2.25 -7.32 9.02
CA SER A 114 3.62 -7.79 8.81
C SER A 114 3.90 -8.89 9.82
N ASP A 115 4.81 -9.80 9.48
CA ASP A 115 5.40 -10.76 10.42
C ASP A 115 6.70 -10.30 11.07
N SER A 116 7.05 -9.03 10.86
CA SER A 116 8.03 -8.30 11.65
C SER A 116 9.40 -8.99 11.67
N MET A 117 9.93 -9.33 10.49
CA MET A 117 11.29 -9.83 10.38
C MET A 117 12.29 -8.81 10.93
N THR A 118 13.19 -9.30 11.77
CA THR A 118 14.30 -8.56 12.38
C THR A 118 15.63 -9.11 11.88
N GLU A 119 16.75 -8.56 12.37
CA GLU A 119 18.09 -8.96 11.95
C GLU A 119 18.38 -10.46 12.09
N ASP A 120 17.79 -11.15 13.07
CA ASP A 120 17.93 -12.61 13.24
C ASP A 120 17.45 -13.38 12.00
N ALA A 121 16.40 -12.90 11.34
CA ALA A 121 15.88 -13.51 10.13
C ALA A 121 16.83 -13.36 8.93
N ALA A 122 17.80 -12.43 8.97
CA ALA A 122 18.83 -12.33 7.95
C ALA A 122 19.81 -13.52 8.01
N VAL A 123 19.92 -14.22 9.14
CA VAL A 123 20.77 -15.41 9.30
C VAL A 123 20.01 -16.69 8.94
N PHE A 124 18.75 -16.80 9.34
CA PHE A 124 17.99 -18.07 9.28
C PHE A 124 16.83 -18.09 8.28
N GLY A 125 16.56 -16.96 7.60
CA GLY A 125 15.38 -16.78 6.77
C GLY A 125 14.10 -16.50 7.60
N GLY A 126 13.06 -16.04 6.91
CA GLY A 126 11.79 -15.60 7.50
C GLY A 126 10.77 -16.71 7.81
N ASN A 127 11.12 -18.01 7.73
CA ASN A 127 10.11 -19.09 7.81
C ASN A 127 9.35 -19.12 9.14
N ASN A 128 10.03 -18.90 10.27
CA ASN A 128 9.36 -18.84 11.59
C ASN A 128 8.41 -17.63 11.69
N ASN A 129 8.81 -16.51 11.10
CA ASN A 129 7.98 -15.31 10.98
C ASN A 129 6.72 -15.61 10.17
N MET A 130 6.84 -16.28 9.02
CA MET A 130 5.68 -16.70 8.21
C MET A 130 4.73 -17.61 9.00
N ASN A 131 5.26 -18.64 9.66
CA ASN A 131 4.46 -19.59 10.46
C ASN A 131 3.66 -18.88 11.55
N LEU A 132 4.33 -18.11 12.40
CA LEU A 132 3.68 -17.40 13.51
C LEU A 132 2.80 -16.24 13.00
N GLY A 133 3.23 -15.55 11.96
CA GLY A 133 2.50 -14.44 11.35
C GLY A 133 1.17 -14.88 10.79
N LEU A 134 1.14 -15.96 10.00
CA LEU A 134 -0.09 -16.55 9.46
C LEU A 134 -1.02 -17.04 10.58
N GLN A 135 -0.48 -17.74 11.59
CA GLN A 135 -1.26 -18.24 12.72
C GLN A 135 -1.92 -17.09 13.51
N ASN A 136 -1.13 -16.07 13.86
CA ASN A 136 -1.60 -14.92 14.62
C ASN A 136 -2.61 -14.10 13.82
N ALA A 137 -2.31 -13.81 12.55
CA ALA A 137 -3.22 -13.06 11.69
C ALA A 137 -4.57 -13.77 11.52
N SER A 138 -4.55 -15.09 11.34
CA SER A 138 -5.75 -15.93 11.26
C SER A 138 -6.58 -15.86 12.54
N ALA A 139 -5.94 -16.01 13.70
CA ALA A 139 -6.62 -16.02 14.99
C ALA A 139 -7.26 -14.66 15.34
N LEU A 140 -6.50 -13.57 15.15
CA LEU A 140 -6.90 -12.22 15.56
C LEU A 140 -7.91 -11.60 14.59
N TYR A 141 -7.65 -11.69 13.28
CA TYR A 141 -8.38 -10.92 12.27
C TYR A 141 -9.36 -11.74 11.44
N LYS A 142 -9.36 -13.07 11.59
CA LYS A 142 -10.32 -14.01 11.00
C LYS A 142 -10.60 -13.76 9.49
N PRO A 143 -9.58 -13.58 8.64
CA PRO A 143 -9.78 -13.47 7.21
C PRO A 143 -10.16 -14.82 6.60
N GLU A 144 -10.82 -14.80 5.44
CA GLU A 144 -10.96 -15.97 4.56
C GLU A 144 -9.75 -16.14 3.64
N ILE A 145 -9.03 -15.03 3.37
CA ILE A 145 -7.85 -14.99 2.51
C ILE A 145 -6.75 -14.16 3.18
N ILE A 146 -5.53 -14.69 3.23
CA ILE A 146 -4.34 -13.91 3.59
C ILE A 146 -3.48 -13.76 2.34
N ALA A 147 -3.42 -12.54 1.79
CA ALA A 147 -2.71 -12.28 0.55
C ALA A 147 -1.29 -11.79 0.82
N VAL A 148 -0.30 -12.62 0.50
CA VAL A 148 1.09 -12.44 0.93
C VAL A 148 1.91 -11.78 -0.18
N SER A 149 2.51 -10.64 0.14
CA SER A 149 3.53 -9.95 -0.67
C SER A 149 4.82 -9.79 0.14
N THR A 150 5.86 -9.16 -0.40
CA THR A 150 7.18 -9.06 0.24
C THR A 150 7.73 -7.64 0.32
N THR A 151 8.47 -7.39 1.38
CA THR A 151 9.39 -6.24 1.46
C THR A 151 10.74 -6.57 0.81
N CYS A 152 11.55 -5.55 0.51
CA CYS A 152 12.88 -5.75 -0.06
C CYS A 152 13.82 -6.58 0.82
N MET A 153 13.66 -6.60 2.14
CA MET A 153 14.50 -7.41 3.02
C MET A 153 14.34 -8.91 2.71
N ALA A 154 13.09 -9.40 2.67
CA ALA A 154 12.77 -10.79 2.35
C ALA A 154 13.28 -11.19 0.95
N GLU A 155 13.16 -10.28 -0.01
CA GLU A 155 13.64 -10.48 -1.38
C GLU A 155 15.16 -10.58 -1.48
N VAL A 156 15.89 -9.73 -0.74
CA VAL A 156 17.36 -9.72 -0.76
C VAL A 156 17.94 -10.97 -0.10
N ILE A 157 17.35 -11.44 0.99
CA ILE A 157 17.82 -12.67 1.65
C ILE A 157 17.37 -13.94 0.92
N GLY A 158 16.42 -13.83 -0.01
CA GLY A 158 15.98 -14.91 -0.88
C GLY A 158 14.99 -15.87 -0.23
N ASP A 159 14.08 -15.36 0.61
CA ASP A 159 13.04 -16.17 1.23
C ASP A 159 12.09 -16.75 0.17
N ASP A 160 11.92 -18.07 0.15
CA ASP A 160 11.01 -18.77 -0.75
C ASP A 160 9.58 -18.77 -0.17
N LEU A 161 8.76 -17.81 -0.62
CA LEU A 161 7.38 -17.68 -0.16
C LEU A 161 6.56 -18.95 -0.38
N GLN A 162 6.72 -19.61 -1.52
CA GLN A 162 5.95 -20.78 -1.88
C GLN A 162 6.26 -21.92 -0.90
N ALA A 163 7.55 -22.15 -0.61
CA ALA A 163 7.98 -23.16 0.35
C ALA A 163 7.52 -22.83 1.78
N PHE A 164 7.65 -21.57 2.21
CA PHE A 164 7.27 -21.16 3.56
C PHE A 164 5.76 -21.32 3.81
N ILE A 165 4.94 -20.89 2.85
CA ILE A 165 3.47 -21.04 2.93
C ILE A 165 3.07 -22.52 2.92
N ALA A 166 3.72 -23.34 2.09
CA ALA A 166 3.47 -24.79 2.05
C ALA A 166 3.81 -25.47 3.39
N ASN A 167 4.93 -25.09 4.02
CA ASN A 167 5.33 -25.59 5.33
C ASN A 167 4.36 -25.12 6.43
N ALA A 168 3.94 -23.85 6.42
CA ALA A 168 2.97 -23.32 7.38
C ALA A 168 1.64 -24.09 7.34
N LYS A 169 1.17 -24.45 6.14
CA LYS A 169 -0.01 -25.30 5.95
C LYS A 169 0.23 -26.73 6.44
N LYS A 170 1.36 -27.32 6.07
CA LYS A 170 1.73 -28.69 6.45
C LYS A 170 1.82 -28.88 7.96
N ASP A 171 2.39 -27.90 8.65
CA ASP A 171 2.66 -27.95 10.09
C ASP A 171 1.48 -27.39 10.92
N GLY A 172 0.38 -26.98 10.27
CA GLY A 172 -0.87 -26.59 10.93
C GLY A 172 -0.88 -25.17 11.51
N PHE A 173 -0.01 -24.27 11.03
CA PHE A 173 -0.01 -22.86 11.44
C PHE A 173 -1.14 -22.06 10.80
N VAL A 174 -1.62 -22.47 9.63
CA VAL A 174 -2.77 -21.87 8.94
C VAL A 174 -3.75 -22.96 8.55
N ASP A 175 -5.03 -22.72 8.82
CA ASP A 175 -6.10 -23.65 8.51
C ASP A 175 -6.29 -23.81 7.00
N SER A 176 -6.67 -25.01 6.56
CA SER A 176 -6.86 -25.31 5.13
C SER A 176 -8.03 -24.55 4.50
N SER A 177 -8.96 -24.01 5.31
CA SER A 177 -10.04 -23.14 4.86
C SER A 177 -9.58 -21.74 4.46
N ILE A 178 -8.40 -21.29 4.91
CA ILE A 178 -7.86 -19.97 4.57
C ILE A 178 -7.02 -20.08 3.30
N ALA A 179 -7.40 -19.33 2.26
CA ALA A 179 -6.60 -19.22 1.05
C ALA A 179 -5.38 -18.30 1.29
N VAL A 180 -4.23 -18.66 0.71
CA VAL A 180 -2.98 -17.91 0.89
C VAL A 180 -2.32 -17.63 -0.47
N PRO A 181 -2.93 -16.77 -1.32
CA PRO A 181 -2.28 -16.33 -2.54
C PRO A 181 -1.04 -15.51 -2.21
N HIS A 182 0.00 -15.63 -3.03
CA HIS A 182 1.26 -14.93 -2.79
C HIS A 182 1.90 -14.42 -4.07
N ALA A 183 2.75 -13.40 -3.92
CA ALA A 183 3.58 -12.86 -4.99
C ALA A 183 4.88 -12.26 -4.43
N HIS A 184 5.98 -12.45 -5.16
CA HIS A 184 7.22 -11.71 -4.91
C HIS A 184 7.08 -10.27 -5.43
N THR A 185 7.38 -9.30 -4.58
CA THR A 185 7.19 -7.87 -4.86
C THR A 185 8.43 -7.02 -4.54
N PRO A 186 9.58 -7.27 -5.22
CA PRO A 186 10.82 -6.55 -4.94
C PRO A 186 10.73 -5.06 -5.25
N SER A 187 10.92 -4.22 -4.24
CA SER A 187 10.78 -2.76 -4.36
C SER A 187 11.79 -2.10 -5.31
N PHE A 188 12.89 -2.78 -5.61
CA PHE A 188 13.95 -2.34 -6.51
C PHE A 188 13.70 -2.68 -7.98
N ILE A 189 12.56 -3.31 -8.31
CA ILE A 189 12.11 -3.56 -9.69
C ILE A 189 10.84 -2.74 -9.96
N GLY A 190 10.75 -2.05 -11.09
CA GLY A 190 9.53 -1.36 -11.50
C GLY A 190 9.01 -0.33 -10.50
N SER A 191 7.73 -0.44 -10.13
CA SER A 191 7.06 0.43 -9.14
C SER A 191 5.81 -0.23 -8.55
N HIS A 192 5.06 0.50 -7.72
CA HIS A 192 3.77 0.07 -7.16
C HIS A 192 2.81 -0.60 -8.16
N VAL A 193 2.69 -0.14 -9.41
CA VAL A 193 1.81 -0.78 -10.40
C VAL A 193 2.26 -2.19 -10.78
N THR A 194 3.58 -2.45 -10.76
CA THR A 194 4.15 -3.79 -10.97
C THR A 194 3.78 -4.74 -9.83
N GLY A 195 3.82 -4.25 -8.59
CA GLY A 195 3.40 -5.06 -7.45
C GLY A 195 1.90 -5.35 -7.42
N TRP A 196 1.07 -4.45 -7.96
CA TRP A 196 -0.36 -4.71 -8.16
C TRP A 196 -0.57 -5.89 -9.12
N ASP A 197 0.12 -5.87 -10.28
CA ASP A 197 0.04 -6.92 -11.29
C ASP A 197 0.54 -8.27 -10.77
N ASN A 198 1.72 -8.28 -10.14
CA ASN A 198 2.28 -9.48 -9.52
C ASN A 198 1.30 -10.11 -8.51
N MET A 199 0.68 -9.29 -7.66
CA MET A 199 -0.27 -9.79 -6.67
C MET A 199 -1.53 -10.34 -7.34
N PHE A 200 -2.08 -9.63 -8.32
CA PHE A 200 -3.26 -10.08 -9.07
C PHE A 200 -3.03 -11.43 -9.76
N GLU A 201 -1.85 -11.62 -10.38
CA GLU A 201 -1.45 -12.91 -10.95
C GLU A 201 -1.39 -14.01 -9.88
N GLY A 202 -0.87 -13.70 -8.68
CA GLY A 202 -0.86 -14.61 -7.53
C GLY A 202 -2.25 -15.05 -7.09
N PHE A 203 -3.22 -14.13 -7.07
CA PHE A 203 -4.64 -14.47 -6.85
C PHE A 203 -5.17 -15.39 -7.95
N ALA A 204 -4.93 -15.05 -9.22
CA ALA A 204 -5.40 -15.86 -10.36
C ALA A 204 -4.86 -17.28 -10.30
N LYS A 205 -3.55 -17.45 -10.13
CA LYS A 205 -2.91 -18.76 -10.00
C LYS A 205 -3.49 -19.56 -8.84
N THR A 206 -3.73 -18.93 -7.70
CA THR A 206 -4.26 -19.61 -6.50
C THR A 206 -5.67 -20.15 -6.70
N PHE A 207 -6.53 -19.41 -7.41
CA PHE A 207 -7.94 -19.78 -7.55
C PHE A 207 -8.29 -20.52 -8.85
N THR A 208 -7.42 -20.52 -9.87
CA THR A 208 -7.78 -21.07 -11.18
C THR A 208 -6.74 -22.00 -11.81
N SER A 209 -5.57 -22.24 -11.19
CA SER A 209 -4.49 -23.00 -11.85
C SER A 209 -4.85 -24.46 -12.18
N ASP A 210 -5.77 -25.06 -11.43
CA ASP A 210 -6.30 -26.41 -11.64
C ASP A 210 -7.69 -26.43 -12.30
N TYR A 211 -8.24 -25.26 -12.65
CA TYR A 211 -9.57 -25.13 -13.22
C TYR A 211 -9.56 -25.26 -14.75
N GLN A 212 -10.35 -26.21 -15.28
CA GLN A 212 -10.59 -26.35 -16.72
C GLN A 212 -11.72 -25.41 -17.15
N GLY A 213 -11.36 -24.16 -17.43
CA GLY A 213 -12.28 -23.13 -17.89
C GLY A 213 -12.76 -23.33 -19.33
N GLN A 214 -13.97 -22.86 -19.62
CA GLN A 214 -14.51 -22.75 -20.98
C GLN A 214 -14.92 -21.29 -21.23
N PRO A 215 -14.17 -20.52 -22.03
CA PRO A 215 -14.51 -19.14 -22.35
C PRO A 215 -15.94 -19.02 -22.90
N GLY A 216 -16.72 -18.08 -22.38
CA GLY A 216 -18.11 -17.87 -22.77
C GLY A 216 -19.13 -18.84 -22.14
N LYS A 217 -18.71 -19.82 -21.33
CA LYS A 217 -19.64 -20.69 -20.59
C LYS A 217 -20.56 -19.88 -19.66
N LEU A 218 -19.98 -18.92 -18.94
CA LEU A 218 -20.73 -17.87 -18.28
C LEU A 218 -20.79 -16.66 -19.22
N GLN A 219 -22.00 -16.16 -19.47
CA GLN A 219 -22.24 -14.97 -20.29
C GLN A 219 -21.94 -13.70 -19.48
N LYS A 220 -20.69 -13.54 -19.05
CA LYS A 220 -20.19 -12.42 -18.26
C LYS A 220 -18.86 -11.90 -18.80
N LEU A 221 -18.52 -10.67 -18.45
CA LEU A 221 -17.19 -10.10 -18.66
C LEU A 221 -16.46 -9.87 -17.34
N ASN A 222 -15.18 -10.23 -17.30
CA ASN A 222 -14.31 -9.87 -16.20
C ASN A 222 -13.65 -8.52 -16.52
N LEU A 223 -13.59 -7.65 -15.52
CA LEU A 223 -12.96 -6.34 -15.61
C LEU A 223 -11.85 -6.26 -14.57
N VAL A 224 -10.67 -5.81 -15.00
CA VAL A 224 -9.48 -5.67 -14.17
C VAL A 224 -9.04 -4.20 -14.27
N THR A 225 -9.06 -3.46 -13.17
CA THR A 225 -8.79 -2.01 -13.18
C THR A 225 -7.30 -1.68 -13.15
N GLY A 226 -6.48 -2.60 -12.63
CA GLY A 226 -5.12 -2.25 -12.21
C GLY A 226 -5.13 -1.45 -10.91
N PHE A 227 -3.99 -0.80 -10.63
CA PHE A 227 -3.85 0.11 -9.49
C PHE A 227 -4.70 1.37 -9.71
N GLU A 228 -5.81 1.46 -8.99
CA GLU A 228 -6.79 2.56 -9.12
C GLU A 228 -7.16 3.10 -7.74
N THR A 229 -7.18 4.43 -7.59
CA THR A 229 -7.36 5.11 -6.30
C THR A 229 -8.52 6.11 -6.30
N TYR A 230 -9.34 6.12 -7.35
CA TYR A 230 -10.62 6.81 -7.39
C TYR A 230 -11.79 5.84 -7.26
N LEU A 231 -12.53 5.94 -6.16
CA LEU A 231 -13.71 5.10 -5.89
C LEU A 231 -14.77 5.19 -7.01
N GLY A 232 -14.91 6.38 -7.61
CA GLY A 232 -15.81 6.62 -8.73
C GLY A 232 -15.52 5.76 -9.96
N ASN A 233 -14.26 5.37 -10.18
CA ASN A 233 -13.84 4.60 -11.36
C ASN A 233 -14.35 3.15 -11.27
N PHE A 234 -14.24 2.50 -10.11
CA PHE A 234 -14.86 1.19 -9.87
C PHE A 234 -16.38 1.24 -10.01
N ARG A 235 -17.00 2.26 -9.40
CA ARG A 235 -18.46 2.44 -9.37
C ARG A 235 -19.04 2.70 -10.76
N VAL A 236 -18.36 3.52 -11.59
CA VAL A 236 -18.85 3.85 -12.94
C VAL A 236 -18.79 2.64 -13.87
N LEU A 237 -17.75 1.80 -13.78
CA LEU A 237 -17.67 0.56 -14.55
C LEU A 237 -18.87 -0.35 -14.24
N LYS A 238 -19.11 -0.65 -12.96
CA LYS A 238 -20.25 -1.47 -12.53
C LYS A 238 -21.59 -0.87 -12.97
N ARG A 239 -21.75 0.45 -12.85
CA ARG A 239 -22.96 1.17 -13.26
C ARG A 239 -23.20 1.07 -14.76
N MET A 240 -22.17 1.26 -15.60
CA MET A 240 -22.31 1.17 -17.05
C MET A 240 -22.60 -0.25 -17.53
N MET A 241 -21.92 -1.27 -16.97
CA MET A 241 -22.20 -2.68 -17.28
C MET A 241 -23.63 -3.06 -16.93
N LYS A 242 -24.14 -2.59 -15.78
CA LYS A 242 -25.54 -2.75 -15.39
C LYS A 242 -26.51 -2.08 -16.37
N GLN A 243 -26.21 -0.86 -16.83
CA GLN A 243 -27.03 -0.15 -17.81
C GLN A 243 -27.11 -0.88 -19.16
N MET A 244 -26.02 -1.55 -19.55
CA MET A 244 -25.97 -2.38 -20.77
C MET A 244 -26.58 -3.78 -20.58
N ALA A 245 -27.05 -4.11 -19.38
CA ALA A 245 -27.48 -5.47 -19.01
C ALA A 245 -26.43 -6.55 -19.31
N VAL A 246 -25.14 -6.21 -19.19
CA VAL A 246 -24.02 -7.16 -19.35
C VAL A 246 -23.57 -7.62 -17.96
N PRO A 247 -23.71 -8.91 -17.61
CA PRO A 247 -23.17 -9.44 -16.37
C PRO A 247 -21.65 -9.21 -16.30
N CYS A 248 -21.15 -8.71 -15.18
CA CYS A 248 -19.72 -8.48 -15.00
C CYS A 248 -19.24 -8.84 -13.60
N SER A 249 -17.97 -9.23 -13.50
CA SER A 249 -17.24 -9.22 -12.23
C SER A 249 -16.04 -8.29 -12.35
N LEU A 250 -15.93 -7.40 -11.38
CA LEU A 250 -14.76 -6.56 -11.19
C LEU A 250 -13.79 -7.37 -10.30
N LEU A 251 -12.62 -7.73 -10.84
CA LEU A 251 -11.65 -8.58 -10.14
C LEU A 251 -10.61 -7.66 -9.46
N SER A 252 -10.61 -7.66 -8.12
CA SER A 252 -10.08 -6.63 -7.22
C SER A 252 -10.95 -5.35 -7.21
N ASP A 253 -11.97 -5.33 -6.35
CA ASP A 253 -12.88 -4.19 -6.13
C ASP A 253 -12.84 -3.72 -4.66
N PRO A 254 -11.94 -2.80 -4.29
CA PRO A 254 -11.80 -2.32 -2.92
C PRO A 254 -12.81 -1.20 -2.58
N SER A 255 -13.74 -0.86 -3.47
CA SER A 255 -14.54 0.37 -3.37
C SER A 255 -15.51 0.42 -2.18
N GLU A 256 -15.82 -0.73 -1.57
CA GLU A 256 -16.65 -0.84 -0.37
C GLU A 256 -15.81 -0.79 0.92
N VAL A 257 -14.64 -1.45 0.97
CA VAL A 257 -13.77 -1.42 2.16
C VAL A 257 -13.05 -0.07 2.33
N LEU A 258 -12.94 0.70 1.24
CA LEU A 258 -12.40 2.07 1.22
C LEU A 258 -13.48 3.17 1.31
N ASP A 259 -14.72 2.84 1.72
CA ASP A 259 -15.80 3.81 1.94
C ASP A 259 -16.84 3.26 2.93
N THR A 260 -16.36 2.79 4.09
CA THR A 260 -17.25 2.19 5.09
C THR A 260 -18.06 3.27 5.82
N PRO A 261 -19.33 3.01 6.19
CA PRO A 261 -20.13 4.02 6.87
C PRO A 261 -19.63 4.26 8.29
N ALA A 262 -19.55 5.53 8.70
CA ALA A 262 -19.28 5.93 10.07
C ALA A 262 -20.55 5.79 10.96
N ASP A 263 -20.94 4.55 11.24
CA ASP A 263 -22.18 4.20 11.97
C ASP A 263 -21.93 3.64 13.39
N GLY A 264 -20.75 3.92 13.95
CA GLY A 264 -20.31 3.42 15.25
C GLY A 264 -19.69 2.02 15.22
N HIS A 265 -19.63 1.36 14.06
CA HIS A 265 -19.03 0.03 13.91
C HIS A 265 -17.88 0.06 12.91
N TYR A 266 -16.68 -0.30 13.39
CA TYR A 266 -15.56 -0.54 12.51
C TYR A 266 -15.74 -1.85 11.73
N ARG A 267 -15.58 -1.78 10.41
CA ARG A 267 -15.61 -2.93 9.51
C ARG A 267 -14.22 -3.09 8.90
N MET A 268 -13.49 -4.13 9.32
CA MET A 268 -12.19 -4.45 8.73
C MET A 268 -12.30 -4.92 7.28
N TYR A 269 -13.40 -5.58 6.94
CA TYR A 269 -13.70 -6.07 5.60
C TYR A 269 -15.11 -5.61 5.19
N SER A 270 -15.26 -5.23 3.92
CA SER A 270 -16.56 -4.86 3.33
C SER A 270 -16.51 -5.03 1.81
N GLY A 271 -17.52 -5.67 1.22
CA GLY A 271 -17.58 -5.95 -0.21
C GLY A 271 -16.39 -6.80 -0.70
N GLY A 272 -15.77 -6.37 -1.80
CA GLY A 272 -14.67 -7.09 -2.46
C GLY A 272 -15.11 -8.16 -3.44
N THR A 273 -14.20 -8.54 -4.33
CA THR A 273 -14.36 -9.67 -5.25
C THR A 273 -14.40 -10.97 -4.46
N THR A 274 -15.44 -11.78 -4.65
CA THR A 274 -15.58 -13.05 -3.93
C THR A 274 -14.65 -14.12 -4.50
N GLN A 275 -14.29 -15.13 -3.69
CA GLN A 275 -13.58 -16.32 -4.17
C GLN A 275 -14.34 -17.01 -5.32
N GLN A 276 -15.68 -16.97 -5.28
CA GLN A 276 -16.54 -17.56 -6.32
C GLN A 276 -16.51 -16.79 -7.64
N GLU A 277 -16.22 -15.49 -7.62
CA GLU A 277 -16.05 -14.72 -8.86
C GLU A 277 -14.68 -14.93 -9.49
N MET A 278 -13.67 -15.25 -8.68
CA MET A 278 -12.31 -15.54 -9.14
C MET A 278 -12.17 -16.97 -9.70
N LYS A 279 -12.88 -17.95 -9.11
CA LYS A 279 -12.99 -19.34 -9.59
C LYS A 279 -13.89 -19.46 -10.82
#